data_AF-A0A2T6L4X2-F1
#
_entry.id   AF-A0A2T6L4X2-F1
#
_cell.length_a   1.000
_cell.length_b   1.000
_cell.length_c   1.000
_cell.angle_alpha   90.00
_cell.angle_beta   90.00
_cell.angle_gamma   90.00
#
_symmetry.space_group_name_H-M   'P 1'
#
loop_
_entity.id
_entity.type
_entity.pdbx_description
1 polymer ?
#
loop_
_entity_poly.entity_id
_entity_poly.type
_entity_poly.pdbx_seq_one_letter_code
_entity_poly.pdbx_strand_id
1 'polypeptide(L)'
;MTRHARTGQASAQEEQGVWLASDTIGRIRAGGLQLPRDVHPPEGPHFRYDDGPSLFLGRSGQGPLQVAWDTNLLVDYFEFGVQLWEGESLPELMPTEQGEELEGLQMIVSLWVLRDIRFHILPGVIDDSKRKPLAQTRKQQRIHAWEEFCAAISLVEDAEDGHGEPVLPMGISDHDLDDALSAVPAGNDRALVRDALIAGMHVFLTCDKGILRARDRVAPLGLLLASPLEVVEELGAAGALHCLFEPRHLYWPMPDQQRVAHLIQALGRGEGR
;
A
#
# COMPACT_ATOMS: atom_id res chain seq x y z
N MET A 1 39.35 31.39 5.63
CA MET A 1 39.07 30.33 4.64
C MET A 1 37.82 29.60 5.07
N THR A 2 36.69 30.10 4.59
CA THR A 2 35.34 29.66 4.96
C THR A 2 34.91 28.62 3.92
N ARG A 3 34.78 27.35 4.32
CA ARG A 3 34.13 26.32 3.50
C ARG A 3 32.65 26.68 3.42
N HIS A 4 32.19 27.16 2.27
CA HIS A 4 30.77 27.15 1.96
C HIS A 4 30.30 25.71 1.86
N ALA A 5 29.29 25.38 2.66
CA ALA A 5 28.54 24.16 2.55
C ALA A 5 28.01 24.00 1.13
N ARG A 6 28.26 22.85 0.50
CA ARG A 6 27.54 22.44 -0.70
C ARG A 6 26.08 22.29 -0.29
N THR A 7 25.23 23.13 -0.85
CA THR A 7 23.78 22.89 -0.94
C THR A 7 23.56 21.50 -1.53
N GLY A 8 22.81 20.65 -0.82
CA GLY A 8 22.57 19.26 -1.20
C GLY A 8 21.84 19.18 -2.52
N GLN A 9 22.49 18.61 -3.54
CA GLN A 9 21.81 18.15 -4.74
C GLN A 9 21.14 16.82 -4.41
N ALA A 10 19.85 16.69 -4.74
CA ALA A 10 19.21 15.40 -4.81
C ALA A 10 20.02 14.50 -5.78
N SER A 11 20.13 13.23 -5.46
CA SER A 11 20.70 12.25 -6.36
C SER A 11 19.87 12.19 -7.65
N ALA A 12 20.46 11.75 -8.78
CA ALA A 12 19.73 11.58 -10.03
C ALA A 12 18.54 10.60 -9.89
N GLN A 13 18.63 9.66 -8.94
CA GLN A 13 17.56 8.72 -8.58
C GLN A 13 16.45 9.42 -7.80
N GLU A 14 16.84 10.26 -6.83
CA GLU A 14 16.09 11.37 -6.22
C GLU A 14 15.10 12.03 -7.20
N GLU A 15 15.70 12.65 -8.21
CA GLU A 15 15.01 13.47 -9.21
C GLU A 15 14.12 12.63 -10.14
N GLN A 16 14.62 11.48 -10.60
CA GLN A 16 13.84 10.54 -11.41
C GLN A 16 12.60 10.06 -10.65
N GLY A 17 12.75 9.79 -9.36
CA GLY A 17 11.68 9.50 -8.43
C GLY A 17 10.58 10.53 -8.43
N VAL A 18 10.94 11.74 -8.02
CA VAL A 18 10.00 12.85 -7.92
C VAL A 18 9.29 13.07 -9.26
N TRP A 19 10.00 12.95 -10.38
CA TRP A 19 9.41 13.08 -11.71
C TRP A 19 8.36 11.98 -11.98
N LEU A 20 8.68 10.69 -11.78
CA LEU A 20 7.75 9.57 -11.97
C LEU A 20 6.50 9.69 -11.08
N ALA A 21 6.68 10.06 -9.81
CA ALA A 21 5.59 10.34 -8.87
C ALA A 21 4.68 11.47 -9.39
N SER A 22 5.28 12.59 -9.78
CA SER A 22 4.56 13.77 -10.24
C SER A 22 3.82 13.51 -11.56
N ASP A 23 4.46 12.82 -12.50
CA ASP A 23 3.91 12.45 -13.81
C ASP A 23 2.72 11.50 -13.64
N THR A 24 2.84 10.48 -12.78
CA THR A 24 1.74 9.55 -12.48
C THR A 24 0.56 10.25 -11.84
N ILE A 25 0.79 11.11 -10.83
CA ILE A 25 -0.27 11.93 -10.22
C ILE A 25 -0.92 12.85 -11.27
N GLY A 26 -0.12 13.40 -12.19
CA GLY A 26 -0.59 14.19 -13.33
C GLY A 26 -1.52 13.40 -14.26
N ARG A 27 -1.15 12.15 -14.60
CA ARG A 27 -2.01 11.25 -15.39
C ARG A 27 -3.30 10.89 -14.66
N ILE A 28 -3.23 10.56 -13.37
CA ILE A 28 -4.40 10.26 -12.54
C ILE A 28 -5.38 11.45 -12.55
N ARG A 29 -4.88 12.68 -12.38
CA ARG A 29 -5.68 13.91 -12.49
C ARG A 29 -6.33 14.07 -13.86
N ALA A 30 -5.58 13.82 -14.93
CA ALA A 30 -6.09 13.93 -16.29
C ALA A 30 -7.18 12.90 -16.62
N GLY A 31 -7.21 11.76 -15.91
CA GLY A 31 -8.24 10.73 -16.02
C GLY A 31 -9.65 11.19 -15.62
N GLY A 32 -9.78 12.34 -14.97
CA GLY A 32 -11.07 13.01 -14.78
C GLY A 32 -11.99 12.38 -13.73
N LEU A 33 -11.45 11.58 -12.80
CA LEU A 33 -12.21 11.05 -11.66
C LEU A 33 -12.81 12.22 -10.85
N GLN A 34 -14.12 12.21 -10.68
CA GLN A 34 -14.81 13.22 -9.87
C GLN A 34 -14.90 12.73 -8.43
N LEU A 35 -14.21 13.43 -7.53
CA LEU A 35 -14.32 13.15 -6.11
C LEU A 35 -15.65 13.68 -5.54
N PRO A 36 -16.22 13.00 -4.53
CA PRO A 36 -17.35 13.53 -3.78
C PRO A 36 -17.01 14.91 -3.19
N ARG A 37 -17.87 15.91 -3.44
CA ARG A 37 -17.67 17.30 -3.01
C ARG A 37 -17.94 17.54 -1.53
N ASP A 38 -18.72 16.65 -0.91
CA ASP A 38 -19.22 16.82 0.46
C ASP A 38 -18.32 16.16 1.51
N VAL A 39 -17.15 15.65 1.11
CA VAL A 39 -16.22 15.00 2.03
C VAL A 39 -15.16 16.00 2.48
N HIS A 40 -14.80 15.94 3.75
CA HIS A 40 -13.76 16.80 4.32
C HIS A 40 -12.41 16.49 3.66
N PRO A 41 -11.69 17.51 3.15
CA PRO A 41 -10.35 17.30 2.62
C PRO A 41 -9.38 16.96 3.77
N PRO A 42 -8.28 16.26 3.46
CA PRO A 42 -7.32 15.88 4.49
C PRO A 42 -6.64 17.09 5.12
N GLU A 43 -6.54 17.10 6.45
CA GLU A 43 -5.87 18.15 7.23
C GLU A 43 -4.34 17.97 7.27
N GLY A 44 -3.85 16.78 6.96
CA GLY A 44 -2.43 16.42 6.97
C GLY A 44 -2.17 15.04 6.35
N PRO A 45 -0.94 14.49 6.51
CA PRO A 45 -0.58 13.20 5.95
C PRO A 45 -1.29 12.03 6.66
N HIS A 46 -1.58 12.17 7.95
CA HIS A 46 -2.32 11.17 8.73
C HIS A 46 -3.78 11.03 8.28
N PHE A 47 -4.46 10.02 8.79
CA PHE A 47 -5.89 9.78 8.62
C PHE A 47 -6.63 10.09 9.91
N ARG A 48 -7.82 10.71 9.79
CA ARG A 48 -8.80 10.77 10.87
C ARG A 48 -9.73 9.58 10.71
N TYR A 49 -9.79 8.71 11.70
CA TYR A 49 -10.50 7.44 11.55
C TYR A 49 -12.01 7.62 11.45
N ASP A 50 -12.54 8.69 12.04
CA ASP A 50 -13.96 9.05 12.00
C ASP A 50 -14.44 9.43 10.57
N ASP A 51 -13.53 9.86 9.69
CA ASP A 51 -13.86 10.26 8.32
C ASP A 51 -14.08 9.03 7.40
N GLY A 52 -13.63 7.83 7.83
CA GLY A 52 -13.73 6.60 7.07
C GLY A 52 -14.20 5.41 7.92
N PRO A 53 -15.44 5.42 8.46
CA PRO A 53 -15.89 4.40 9.41
C PRO A 53 -15.89 2.98 8.83
N SER A 54 -16.10 2.83 7.52
CA SER A 54 -16.02 1.56 6.80
C SER A 54 -14.58 1.08 6.59
N LEU A 55 -13.65 2.00 6.36
CA LEU A 55 -12.20 1.71 6.21
C LEU A 55 -11.56 1.34 7.56
N PHE A 56 -11.91 2.08 8.61
CA PHE A 56 -11.30 1.95 9.93
C PHE A 56 -12.10 1.10 10.92
N LEU A 57 -13.27 0.60 10.51
CA LEU A 57 -14.12 -0.33 11.25
C LEU A 57 -14.45 0.15 12.66
N GLY A 58 -14.81 1.43 12.77
CA GLY A 58 -15.23 2.06 14.03
C GLY A 58 -14.10 2.50 14.97
N ARG A 59 -12.84 2.45 14.53
CA ARG A 59 -11.74 3.12 15.24
C ARG A 59 -11.97 4.64 15.27
N SER A 60 -11.53 5.27 16.34
CA SER A 60 -11.63 6.73 16.55
C SER A 60 -10.25 7.36 16.72
N GLY A 61 -10.13 8.66 16.44
CA GLY A 61 -8.88 9.41 16.58
C GLY A 61 -8.15 9.58 15.25
N GLN A 62 -6.82 9.69 15.29
CA GLN A 62 -6.01 9.96 14.11
C GLN A 62 -4.71 9.15 14.11
N GLY A 63 -4.21 8.80 12.91
CA GLY A 63 -2.98 8.06 12.75
C GLY A 63 -2.77 7.53 11.32
N PRO A 64 -1.79 6.63 11.11
CA PRO A 64 -1.53 6.02 9.81
C PRO A 64 -2.65 5.08 9.36
N LEU A 65 -2.69 4.78 8.06
CA LEU A 65 -3.39 3.61 7.55
C LEU A 65 -2.45 2.40 7.56
N GLN A 66 -2.71 1.40 8.41
CA GLN A 66 -1.92 0.17 8.52
C GLN A 66 -2.45 -0.89 7.53
N VAL A 67 -1.63 -1.30 6.56
CA VAL A 67 -2.03 -2.21 5.48
C VAL A 67 -1.10 -3.42 5.41
N ALA A 68 -1.61 -4.63 5.60
CA ALA A 68 -0.91 -5.85 5.24
C ALA A 68 -1.11 -6.17 3.75
N TRP A 69 -0.04 -6.52 3.03
CA TRP A 69 -0.11 -6.96 1.63
C TRP A 69 -0.08 -8.47 1.49
N ASP A 70 -0.97 -9.00 0.66
CA ASP A 70 -0.89 -10.36 0.15
C ASP A 70 0.31 -10.55 -0.80
N THR A 71 0.90 -11.74 -0.75
CA THR A 71 2.05 -12.15 -1.56
C THR A 71 1.75 -12.05 -3.03
N ASN A 72 0.59 -12.54 -3.47
CA ASN A 72 0.27 -12.62 -4.89
C ASN A 72 0.15 -11.23 -5.52
N LEU A 73 -0.44 -10.29 -4.79
CA LEU A 73 -0.56 -8.91 -5.22
C LEU A 73 0.81 -8.22 -5.33
N LEU A 74 1.71 -8.48 -4.36
CA LEU A 74 3.08 -7.98 -4.38
C LEU A 74 3.89 -8.59 -5.55
N VAL A 75 3.68 -9.87 -5.85
CA VAL A 75 4.25 -10.53 -7.03
C VAL A 75 3.84 -9.82 -8.32
N ASP A 76 2.53 -9.60 -8.49
CA ASP A 76 1.98 -8.97 -9.69
C ASP A 76 2.49 -7.53 -9.82
N TYR A 77 2.54 -6.78 -8.70
CA TYR A 77 3.08 -5.44 -8.70
C TYR A 77 4.56 -5.38 -9.10
N PHE A 78 5.39 -6.34 -8.68
CA PHE A 78 6.78 -6.40 -9.16
C PHE A 78 6.92 -6.79 -10.62
N GLU A 79 5.96 -7.52 -11.17
CA GLU A 79 5.98 -7.89 -12.58
C GLU A 79 5.56 -6.72 -13.48
N PHE A 80 4.57 -5.93 -13.07
CA PHE A 80 3.93 -4.91 -13.91
C PHE A 80 4.13 -3.46 -13.43
N GLY A 81 4.72 -3.25 -12.25
CA GLY A 81 4.85 -1.94 -11.62
C GLY A 81 5.58 -0.91 -12.50
N VAL A 82 6.64 -1.33 -13.21
CA VAL A 82 7.35 -0.43 -14.15
C VAL A 82 6.38 0.15 -15.18
N GLN A 83 5.53 -0.68 -15.79
CA GLN A 83 4.57 -0.27 -16.83
C GLN A 83 3.54 0.69 -16.26
N LEU A 84 3.02 0.40 -15.06
CA LEU A 84 2.08 1.27 -14.34
C LEU A 84 2.68 2.67 -14.10
N TRP A 85 3.96 2.74 -13.69
CA TRP A 85 4.66 3.99 -13.48
C TRP A 85 5.02 4.75 -14.77
N GLU A 86 5.13 4.08 -15.93
CA GLU A 86 5.37 4.73 -17.23
C GLU A 86 4.08 5.10 -17.96
N GLY A 87 2.93 4.67 -17.44
CA GLY A 87 1.66 4.77 -18.16
C GLY A 87 1.64 3.90 -19.42
N GLU A 88 2.45 2.83 -19.45
CA GLU A 88 2.40 1.83 -20.50
C GLU A 88 1.17 0.93 -20.30
N SER A 89 0.63 0.42 -21.40
CA SER A 89 -0.49 -0.53 -21.33
C SER A 89 -0.04 -1.85 -20.72
N LEU A 90 -0.84 -2.39 -19.80
CA LEU A 90 -0.68 -3.75 -19.31
C LEU A 90 -0.85 -4.76 -20.46
N PRO A 91 -0.26 -5.96 -20.37
CA PRO A 91 -0.33 -6.95 -21.45
C PRO A 91 -1.77 -7.25 -21.89
N GLU A 92 -2.03 -7.31 -23.20
CA GLU A 92 -3.38 -7.57 -23.76
C GLU A 92 -4.01 -8.90 -23.29
N LEU A 93 -3.17 -9.86 -22.88
CA LEU A 93 -3.60 -11.17 -22.38
C LEU A 93 -3.96 -11.18 -20.88
N MET A 94 -3.73 -10.07 -20.17
CA MET A 94 -4.09 -9.95 -18.76
C MET A 94 -5.62 -9.89 -18.63
N PRO A 95 -6.21 -10.66 -17.70
CA PRO A 95 -7.63 -10.52 -17.38
C PRO A 95 -7.96 -9.08 -16.99
N THR A 96 -9.02 -8.50 -17.54
CA THR A 96 -9.43 -7.11 -17.28
C THR A 96 -9.57 -6.82 -15.78
N GLU A 97 -10.24 -7.71 -15.03
CA GLU A 97 -10.38 -7.58 -13.57
C GLU A 97 -9.01 -7.46 -12.87
N GLN A 98 -8.00 -8.25 -13.28
CA GLN A 98 -6.67 -8.18 -12.67
C GLN A 98 -5.94 -6.88 -13.02
N GLY A 99 -6.11 -6.39 -14.25
CA GLY A 99 -5.55 -5.10 -14.66
C GLY A 99 -6.15 -3.92 -13.90
N GLU A 100 -7.47 -3.91 -13.71
CA GLU A 100 -8.18 -2.89 -12.93
C GLU A 100 -7.72 -2.87 -11.45
N GLU A 101 -7.50 -4.04 -10.84
CA GLU A 101 -6.95 -4.11 -9.48
C GLU A 101 -5.51 -3.59 -9.39
N LEU A 102 -4.68 -3.82 -10.42
CA LEU A 102 -3.32 -3.26 -10.47
C LEU A 102 -3.32 -1.74 -10.64
N GLU A 103 -4.28 -1.19 -11.39
CA GLU A 103 -4.50 0.25 -11.46
C GLU A 103 -4.96 0.84 -10.12
N GLY A 104 -5.86 0.14 -9.42
CA GLY A 104 -6.26 0.48 -8.05
C GLY A 104 -5.04 0.49 -7.11
N LEU A 105 -4.19 -0.52 -7.20
CA LEU A 105 -2.96 -0.61 -6.42
C LEU A 105 -2.01 0.55 -6.73
N GLN A 106 -1.84 0.91 -8.01
CA GLN A 106 -1.03 2.06 -8.42
C GLN A 106 -1.55 3.36 -7.79
N MET A 107 -2.88 3.51 -7.65
CA MET A 107 -3.46 4.69 -6.99
C MET A 107 -3.13 4.71 -5.49
N ILE A 108 -3.20 3.56 -4.79
CA ILE A 108 -2.83 3.45 -3.37
C ILE A 108 -1.35 3.78 -3.17
N VAL A 109 -0.45 3.23 -4.01
CA VAL A 109 1.00 3.50 -3.92
C VAL A 109 1.30 4.97 -4.28
N SER A 110 0.57 5.56 -5.23
CA SER A 110 0.68 6.99 -5.54
C SER A 110 0.17 7.87 -4.39
N LEU A 111 -0.81 7.41 -3.60
CA LEU A 111 -1.25 8.10 -2.40
C LEU A 111 -0.24 7.97 -1.26
N TRP A 112 0.44 6.83 -1.15
CA TRP A 112 1.43 6.54 -0.11
C TRP A 112 2.60 7.54 -0.08
N VAL A 113 2.97 8.13 -1.21
CA VAL A 113 4.03 9.16 -1.24
C VAL A 113 3.55 10.53 -0.71
N LEU A 114 2.24 10.67 -0.45
CA LEU A 114 1.58 11.90 0.03
C LEU A 114 0.93 11.74 1.40
N ARG A 115 0.61 10.50 1.80
CA ARG A 115 -0.15 10.17 3.01
C ARG A 115 0.58 9.12 3.85
N ASP A 116 0.27 9.09 5.14
CA ASP A 116 0.84 8.14 6.09
C ASP A 116 0.15 6.77 5.96
N ILE A 117 0.49 6.07 4.88
CA ILE A 117 0.13 4.65 4.68
C ILE A 117 1.35 3.83 5.10
N ARG A 118 1.16 2.87 5.99
CA ARG A 118 2.19 1.97 6.48
C ARG A 118 1.88 0.59 5.95
N PHE A 119 2.64 0.18 4.94
CA PHE A 119 2.55 -1.17 4.40
C PHE A 119 3.30 -2.13 5.32
N HIS A 120 2.78 -3.34 5.47
CA HIS A 120 3.36 -4.39 6.28
C HIS A 120 3.45 -5.64 5.43
N ILE A 121 4.64 -6.22 5.42
CA ILE A 121 4.90 -7.44 4.70
C ILE A 121 5.09 -8.54 5.73
N LEU A 122 4.09 -9.41 5.85
CA LEU A 122 4.08 -10.45 6.87
C LEU A 122 5.15 -11.51 6.53
N PRO A 123 5.92 -12.01 7.51
CA PRO A 123 7.04 -12.93 7.25
C PRO A 123 6.66 -14.18 6.42
N GLY A 124 5.43 -14.70 6.59
CA GLY A 124 4.92 -15.85 5.82
C GLY A 124 4.75 -15.60 4.31
N VAL A 125 4.74 -14.33 3.89
CA VAL A 125 4.64 -13.88 2.49
C VAL A 125 5.94 -14.19 1.72
N ILE A 126 7.09 -14.18 2.41
CA ILE A 126 8.40 -14.46 1.81
C ILE A 126 8.51 -15.92 1.34
N ASP A 127 7.90 -16.85 2.09
CA ASP A 127 8.10 -18.28 1.88
C ASP A 127 7.26 -18.88 0.75
N ASP A 128 6.12 -18.28 0.38
CA ASP A 128 5.18 -18.84 -0.62
C ASP A 128 5.55 -18.51 -2.09
N SER A 129 6.47 -17.55 -2.30
CA SER A 129 6.98 -17.18 -3.64
C SER A 129 7.71 -18.31 -4.40
N LYS A 130 7.88 -19.49 -3.79
CA LYS A 130 8.62 -20.65 -4.31
C LYS A 130 7.84 -21.51 -5.31
N ARG A 131 6.60 -21.19 -5.68
CA ARG A 131 5.70 -22.09 -6.43
C ARG A 131 6.00 -22.35 -7.91
N LYS A 132 7.06 -21.78 -8.50
CA LYS A 132 7.60 -22.24 -9.81
C LYS A 132 9.13 -22.20 -9.81
N PRO A 133 9.83 -23.17 -10.41
CA PRO A 133 11.27 -23.06 -10.63
C PRO A 133 11.54 -21.94 -11.65
N LEU A 134 11.69 -20.72 -11.14
CA LEU A 134 12.14 -19.56 -11.90
C LEU A 134 13.62 -19.75 -12.26
N ALA A 135 14.01 -19.29 -13.45
CA ALA A 135 15.42 -19.14 -13.79
C ALA A 135 16.13 -18.33 -12.70
N GLN A 136 17.32 -18.76 -12.30
CA GLN A 136 18.05 -18.27 -11.12
C GLN A 136 18.25 -16.74 -11.10
N THR A 137 18.38 -16.13 -12.28
CA THR A 137 18.50 -14.67 -12.47
C THR A 137 17.22 -13.92 -12.12
N ARG A 138 16.05 -14.40 -12.56
CA ARG A 138 14.75 -13.79 -12.23
C ARG A 138 14.44 -13.89 -10.73
N LYS A 139 14.89 -14.97 -10.09
CA LYS A 139 14.74 -15.14 -8.64
C LYS A 139 15.54 -14.08 -7.88
N GLN A 140 16.79 -13.82 -8.27
CA GLN A 140 17.63 -12.80 -7.64
C GLN A 140 17.07 -11.39 -7.83
N GLN A 141 16.59 -11.06 -9.03
CA GLN A 141 15.95 -9.77 -9.30
C GLN A 141 14.71 -9.53 -8.43
N ARG A 142 13.86 -10.56 -8.27
CA ARG A 142 12.67 -10.45 -7.42
C ARG A 142 12.98 -10.36 -5.93
N ILE A 143 14.06 -11.01 -5.46
CA ILE A 143 14.53 -10.88 -4.08
C ILE A 143 15.08 -9.48 -3.83
N HIS A 144 15.87 -8.94 -4.76
CA HIS A 144 16.37 -7.58 -4.63
C HIS A 144 15.24 -6.54 -4.68
N ALA A 145 14.30 -6.69 -5.62
CA ALA A 145 13.09 -5.87 -5.71
C ALA A 145 12.31 -5.87 -4.38
N TRP A 146 12.17 -7.05 -3.80
CA TRP A 146 11.56 -7.26 -2.50
C TRP A 146 12.32 -6.54 -1.37
N GLU A 147 13.63 -6.72 -1.29
CA GLU A 147 14.48 -6.09 -0.25
C GLU A 147 14.41 -4.56 -0.32
N GLU A 148 14.50 -3.98 -1.53
CA GLU A 148 14.38 -2.53 -1.72
C GLU A 148 12.98 -2.01 -1.38
N PHE A 149 11.94 -2.77 -1.70
CA PHE A 149 10.58 -2.40 -1.34
C PHE A 149 10.35 -2.48 0.17
N CYS A 150 10.86 -3.51 0.84
CA CYS A 150 10.89 -3.58 2.30
C CYS A 150 11.65 -2.39 2.89
N ALA A 151 12.81 -2.02 2.34
CA ALA A 151 13.59 -0.87 2.78
C ALA A 151 12.79 0.44 2.62
N ALA A 152 12.08 0.63 1.50
CA ALA A 152 11.19 1.76 1.25
C ALA A 152 10.12 1.92 2.35
N ILE A 153 9.59 0.78 2.80
CA ILE A 153 8.54 0.68 3.80
C ILE A 153 9.09 0.89 5.23
N SER A 154 10.27 0.35 5.53
CA SER A 154 10.91 0.47 6.85
C SER A 154 11.34 1.89 7.21
N LEU A 155 11.48 2.79 6.23
CA LEU A 155 11.77 4.21 6.47
C LEU A 155 10.65 4.97 7.21
N VAL A 156 9.48 4.34 7.39
CA VAL A 156 8.34 4.91 8.13
C VAL A 156 8.33 4.46 9.60
N GLU A 157 9.19 3.52 9.99
CA GLU A 157 9.28 3.04 11.37
C GLU A 157 10.18 3.96 12.21
N ASP A 158 9.60 5.04 12.76
CA ASP A 158 10.22 5.73 13.89
C ASP A 158 10.16 4.80 15.12
N ALA A 159 11.34 4.40 15.60
CA ALA A 159 11.54 3.49 16.73
C ALA A 159 10.99 3.99 18.09
N GLU A 160 10.34 5.16 18.13
CA GLU A 160 9.73 5.76 19.33
C GLU A 160 8.20 5.90 19.25
N ASP A 161 7.60 5.73 18.07
CA ASP A 161 6.15 5.63 17.94
C ASP A 161 5.75 4.21 18.34
N GLY A 162 5.59 4.00 19.65
CA GLY A 162 5.06 2.77 20.20
C GLY A 162 3.91 2.32 19.32
N HIS A 163 4.08 1.14 18.71
CA HIS A 163 3.02 0.46 17.98
C HIS A 163 1.74 0.75 18.75
N GLY A 164 0.82 1.53 18.17
CA GLY A 164 -0.46 1.78 18.82
C GLY A 164 -0.94 0.40 19.20
N GLU A 165 -1.01 0.12 20.52
CA GLU A 165 -1.09 -1.26 21.02
C GLU A 165 -2.12 -1.98 20.16
N PRO A 166 -1.81 -3.15 19.57
CA PRO A 166 -2.70 -3.80 18.65
C PRO A 166 -4.07 -3.89 19.33
N VAL A 167 -5.00 -3.04 18.89
CA VAL A 167 -6.34 -3.02 19.42
C VAL A 167 -7.04 -4.16 18.70
N LEU A 168 -6.74 -5.39 19.10
CA LEU A 168 -7.83 -6.37 19.12
C LEU A 168 -8.93 -5.68 19.94
N PRO A 169 -10.14 -5.48 19.39
CA PRO A 169 -11.27 -5.01 20.18
C PRO A 169 -11.24 -5.70 21.54
N MET A 170 -11.14 -4.92 22.62
CA MET A 170 -11.01 -5.49 23.97
C MET A 170 -12.07 -6.57 24.17
N GLY A 171 -11.65 -7.80 24.46
CA GLY A 171 -12.56 -8.91 24.76
C GLY A 171 -12.83 -9.92 23.64
N ILE A 172 -12.11 -9.89 22.51
CA ILE A 172 -12.14 -11.01 21.55
C ILE A 172 -11.48 -12.23 22.20
N SER A 173 -12.21 -13.34 22.30
CA SER A 173 -11.64 -14.60 22.75
C SER A 173 -10.90 -15.32 21.61
N ASP A 174 -9.96 -16.20 21.94
CA ASP A 174 -9.33 -17.09 20.95
C ASP A 174 -10.38 -17.90 20.16
N HIS A 175 -11.51 -18.21 20.78
CA HIS A 175 -12.61 -18.91 20.13
C HIS A 175 -13.30 -18.07 19.06
N ASP A 176 -13.57 -16.79 19.33
CA ASP A 176 -14.18 -15.87 18.36
C ASP A 176 -13.24 -15.63 17.17
N LEU A 177 -11.94 -15.55 17.45
CA LEU A 177 -10.91 -15.44 16.42
C LEU A 177 -10.89 -16.69 15.52
N ASP A 178 -10.87 -17.89 16.12
CA ASP A 178 -10.85 -19.14 15.37
C ASP A 178 -12.14 -19.36 14.55
N ASP A 179 -13.31 -18.99 15.09
CA ASP A 179 -14.59 -19.07 14.36
C ASP A 179 -14.59 -18.14 13.14
N ALA A 180 -14.16 -16.89 13.30
CA ALA A 180 -14.06 -15.94 12.18
C ALA A 180 -13.07 -16.42 11.11
N LEU A 181 -11.89 -16.88 11.54
CA LEU A 181 -10.83 -17.38 10.65
C LEU A 181 -11.20 -18.70 9.97
N SER A 182 -12.19 -19.44 10.47
CA SER A 182 -12.68 -20.66 9.83
C SER A 182 -13.25 -20.39 8.42
N ALA A 183 -13.74 -19.16 8.18
CA ALA A 183 -14.24 -18.71 6.88
C ALA A 183 -13.13 -18.39 5.86
N VAL A 184 -11.90 -18.15 6.33
CA VAL A 184 -10.73 -17.90 5.46
C VAL A 184 -10.20 -19.25 4.94
N PRO A 185 -9.81 -19.37 3.66
CA PRO A 185 -9.20 -20.58 3.11
C PRO A 185 -8.10 -21.16 4.01
N ALA A 186 -8.14 -22.46 4.26
CA ALA A 186 -7.16 -23.12 5.12
C ALA A 186 -5.76 -23.08 4.49
N GLY A 187 -4.74 -22.98 5.35
CA GLY A 187 -3.34 -22.95 4.92
C GLY A 187 -2.68 -21.61 5.25
N ASN A 188 -1.78 -21.17 4.36
CA ASN A 188 -0.97 -19.96 4.55
C ASN A 188 -1.85 -18.70 4.64
N ASP A 189 -2.87 -18.59 3.81
CA ASP A 189 -3.75 -17.42 3.74
C ASP A 189 -4.42 -17.14 5.09
N ARG A 190 -4.90 -18.19 5.79
CA ARG A 190 -5.46 -18.06 7.15
C ARG A 190 -4.43 -17.60 8.17
N ALA A 191 -3.19 -18.09 8.07
CA ALA A 191 -2.12 -17.66 8.96
C ALA A 191 -1.78 -16.17 8.72
N LEU A 192 -1.70 -15.74 7.47
CA LEU A 192 -1.46 -14.34 7.11
C LEU A 192 -2.57 -13.41 7.60
N VAL A 193 -3.84 -13.77 7.43
CA VAL A 193 -4.96 -12.97 7.95
C VAL A 193 -4.93 -12.92 9.48
N ARG A 194 -4.59 -14.04 10.15
CA ARG A 194 -4.41 -14.08 11.60
C ARG A 194 -3.28 -13.16 12.07
N ASP A 195 -2.14 -13.19 11.40
CA ASP A 195 -1.00 -12.36 11.75
C ASP A 195 -1.31 -10.86 11.54
N ALA A 196 -2.04 -10.51 10.48
CA ALA A 196 -2.52 -9.14 10.27
C ALA A 196 -3.46 -8.66 11.38
N LEU A 197 -4.39 -9.50 11.84
CA LEU A 197 -5.26 -9.20 12.99
C LEU A 197 -4.44 -8.97 14.26
N ILE A 198 -3.53 -9.88 14.58
CA ILE A 198 -2.69 -9.80 15.79
C ILE A 198 -1.78 -8.57 15.76
N ALA A 199 -1.27 -8.21 14.58
CA ALA A 199 -0.45 -7.01 14.38
C ALA A 199 -1.26 -5.70 14.39
N GLY A 200 -2.59 -5.75 14.50
CA GLY A 200 -3.44 -4.56 14.56
C GLY A 200 -3.61 -3.85 13.23
N MET A 201 -3.47 -4.56 12.10
CA MET A 201 -3.64 -3.98 10.77
C MET A 201 -5.07 -3.48 10.56
N HIS A 202 -5.23 -2.41 9.77
CA HIS A 202 -6.55 -1.90 9.39
C HIS A 202 -7.09 -2.66 8.19
N VAL A 203 -6.22 -2.94 7.22
CA VAL A 203 -6.57 -3.59 5.95
C VAL A 203 -5.65 -4.77 5.68
N PHE A 204 -6.21 -5.88 5.22
CA PHE A 204 -5.48 -6.95 4.53
C PHE A 204 -5.83 -6.89 3.05
N LEU A 205 -4.86 -6.47 2.24
CA LEU A 205 -5.04 -6.19 0.83
C LEU A 205 -4.81 -7.46 -0.01
N THR A 206 -5.83 -7.92 -0.72
CA THR A 206 -5.77 -9.15 -1.53
C THR A 206 -6.76 -9.13 -2.68
N CYS A 207 -6.43 -9.82 -3.78
CA CYS A 207 -7.36 -10.11 -4.88
C CYS A 207 -7.95 -11.53 -4.78
N ASP A 208 -7.62 -12.30 -3.73
CA ASP A 208 -8.12 -13.65 -3.56
C ASP A 208 -9.61 -13.64 -3.18
N LYS A 209 -10.47 -14.02 -4.12
CA LYS A 209 -11.93 -14.08 -3.94
C LYS A 209 -12.36 -15.01 -2.80
N GLY A 210 -11.55 -16.00 -2.43
CA GLY A 210 -11.77 -16.87 -1.28
C GLY A 210 -11.55 -16.13 0.04
N ILE A 211 -10.48 -15.35 0.15
CA ILE A 211 -10.20 -14.50 1.32
C ILE A 211 -11.25 -13.38 1.43
N LEU A 212 -11.56 -12.69 0.32
CA LEU A 212 -12.52 -11.58 0.32
C LEU A 212 -13.93 -12.00 0.78
N ARG A 213 -14.33 -13.25 0.54
CA ARG A 213 -15.61 -13.79 1.05
C ARG A 213 -15.69 -13.87 2.57
N ALA A 214 -14.57 -13.84 3.28
CA ALA A 214 -14.52 -13.84 4.73
C ALA A 214 -14.64 -12.43 5.35
N ARG A 215 -14.73 -11.36 4.52
CA ARG A 215 -14.75 -9.96 4.96
C ARG A 215 -15.72 -9.73 6.12
N ASP A 216 -16.99 -10.11 5.97
CA ASP A 216 -18.04 -9.85 6.97
C ASP A 216 -17.81 -10.60 8.29
N ARG A 217 -17.07 -11.72 8.25
CA ARG A 217 -16.72 -12.50 9.45
C ARG A 217 -15.53 -11.91 10.19
N VAL A 218 -14.60 -11.31 9.46
CA VAL A 218 -13.33 -10.78 10.00
C VAL A 218 -13.44 -9.31 10.39
N ALA A 219 -14.25 -8.50 9.68
CA ALA A 219 -14.43 -7.08 9.95
C ALA A 219 -14.84 -6.73 11.39
N PRO A 220 -15.71 -7.49 12.09
CA PRO A 220 -16.01 -7.24 13.50
C PRO A 220 -14.79 -7.34 14.43
N LEU A 221 -13.74 -8.04 14.00
CA LEU A 221 -12.47 -8.15 14.74
C LEU A 221 -11.52 -6.99 14.45
N GLY A 222 -11.92 -6.03 13.61
CA GLY A 222 -11.16 -4.82 13.31
C GLY A 222 -10.26 -4.90 12.08
N LEU A 223 -10.31 -5.96 11.27
CA LEU A 223 -9.54 -6.06 10.02
C LEU A 223 -10.46 -6.07 8.80
N LEU A 224 -10.23 -5.13 7.89
CA LEU A 224 -10.92 -5.08 6.60
C LEU A 224 -10.16 -5.97 5.60
N LEU A 225 -10.82 -7.02 5.11
CA LEU A 225 -10.35 -7.77 3.94
C LEU A 225 -10.87 -7.07 2.70
N ALA A 226 -9.98 -6.55 1.85
CA ALA A 226 -10.37 -5.77 0.68
C ALA A 226 -9.38 -5.92 -0.48
N SER A 227 -9.92 -5.76 -1.69
CA SER A 227 -9.16 -5.59 -2.92
C SER A 227 -8.59 -4.17 -3.04
N PRO A 228 -7.55 -3.96 -3.89
CA PRO A 228 -7.06 -2.62 -4.23
C PRO A 228 -8.14 -1.63 -4.60
N LEU A 229 -9.08 -1.99 -5.49
CA LEU A 229 -10.15 -1.09 -5.88
C LEU A 229 -11.11 -0.76 -4.75
N GLU A 230 -11.52 -1.75 -3.95
CA GLU A 230 -12.35 -1.49 -2.76
C GLU A 230 -11.66 -0.51 -1.80
N VAL A 231 -10.34 -0.64 -1.59
CA VAL A 231 -9.60 0.31 -0.74
C VAL A 231 -9.54 1.70 -1.35
N VAL A 232 -9.40 1.82 -2.68
CA VAL A 232 -9.48 3.11 -3.37
C VAL A 232 -10.85 3.77 -3.18
N GLU A 233 -11.94 2.99 -3.29
CA GLU A 233 -13.29 3.49 -3.03
C GLU A 233 -13.45 3.99 -1.61
N GLU A 234 -12.99 3.23 -0.61
CA GLU A 234 -13.03 3.60 0.80
C GLU A 234 -12.17 4.84 1.10
N LEU A 235 -10.98 4.94 0.49
CA LEU A 235 -10.13 6.12 0.57
C LEU A 235 -10.80 7.35 -0.08
N GLY A 236 -11.51 7.16 -1.17
CA GLY A 236 -12.30 8.21 -1.82
C GLY A 236 -13.46 8.69 -0.94
N ALA A 237 -14.19 7.75 -0.35
CA ALA A 237 -15.28 8.03 0.59
C ALA A 237 -14.80 8.75 1.86
N ALA A 238 -13.58 8.43 2.33
CA ALA A 238 -12.92 9.12 3.43
C ALA A 238 -12.24 10.45 3.03
N GLY A 239 -12.38 10.88 1.77
CA GLY A 239 -11.82 12.13 1.26
C GLY A 239 -10.31 12.10 1.07
N ALA A 240 -9.67 10.94 1.28
CA ALA A 240 -8.23 10.83 1.31
C ALA A 240 -7.57 11.09 -0.06
N LEU A 241 -8.31 10.85 -1.14
CA LEU A 241 -7.86 11.09 -2.51
C LEU A 241 -7.83 12.57 -2.91
N HIS A 242 -8.43 13.49 -2.14
CA HIS A 242 -8.48 14.92 -2.50
C HIS A 242 -7.10 15.54 -2.77
N CYS A 243 -6.06 15.13 -2.05
CA CYS A 243 -4.70 15.62 -2.29
C CYS A 243 -4.10 15.14 -3.63
N LEU A 244 -4.55 14.00 -4.17
CA LEU A 244 -4.16 13.53 -5.49
C LEU A 244 -4.79 14.38 -6.58
N PHE A 245 -6.05 14.80 -6.44
CA PHE A 245 -6.79 15.48 -7.51
C PHE A 245 -6.75 17.01 -7.44
N GLU A 246 -6.65 17.55 -6.23
CA GLU A 246 -6.70 18.99 -5.98
C GLU A 246 -5.42 19.46 -5.26
N PRO A 247 -4.46 20.07 -5.99
CA PRO A 247 -3.17 20.48 -5.42
C PRO A 247 -3.25 21.38 -4.18
N ARG A 248 -4.36 22.12 -4.02
CA ARG A 248 -4.63 22.96 -2.84
C ARG A 248 -4.72 22.18 -1.52
N HIS A 249 -4.94 20.86 -1.61
CA HIS A 249 -5.04 19.95 -0.46
C HIS A 249 -3.75 19.15 -0.24
N LEU A 250 -2.67 19.44 -0.98
CA LEU A 250 -1.35 18.87 -0.73
C LEU A 250 -0.75 19.51 0.53
N TYR A 251 -0.52 18.69 1.55
CA TYR A 251 0.12 19.14 2.78
C TYR A 251 1.61 19.48 2.58
N TRP A 252 2.31 18.67 1.77
CA TRP A 252 3.70 18.93 1.38
C TRP A 252 3.80 19.15 -0.14
N PRO A 253 4.54 20.16 -0.62
CA PRO A 253 4.63 20.45 -2.05
C PRO A 253 5.44 19.41 -2.85
N MET A 254 6.04 18.43 -2.17
CA MET A 254 6.93 17.45 -2.78
C MET A 254 6.64 16.03 -2.25
N PRO A 255 6.62 14.99 -3.10
CA PRO A 255 6.56 13.60 -2.66
C PRO A 255 7.72 13.24 -1.73
N ASP A 256 7.53 12.27 -0.85
CA ASP A 256 8.61 11.70 -0.03
C ASP A 256 9.71 11.11 -0.94
N GLN A 257 10.84 11.81 -1.03
CA GLN A 257 11.92 11.50 -1.97
C GLN A 257 12.57 10.15 -1.69
N GLN A 258 12.63 9.72 -0.43
CA GLN A 258 13.27 8.47 -0.05
C GLN A 258 12.37 7.28 -0.35
N ARG A 259 11.05 7.37 -0.04
CA ARG A 259 10.07 6.33 -0.42
C ARG A 259 10.09 6.11 -1.92
N VAL A 260 10.13 7.20 -2.69
CA VAL A 260 10.10 7.13 -4.14
C VAL A 260 11.41 6.56 -4.71
N ALA A 261 12.56 6.92 -4.14
CA ALA A 261 13.85 6.37 -4.57
C ALA A 261 13.92 4.84 -4.40
N HIS A 262 13.53 4.33 -3.23
CA HIS A 262 13.52 2.89 -2.99
C HIS A 262 12.46 2.17 -3.83
N LEU A 263 11.29 2.79 -4.09
CA LEU A 263 10.30 2.22 -5.00
C LEU A 263 10.85 2.05 -6.42
N ILE A 264 11.62 3.02 -6.92
CA ILE A 264 12.28 2.93 -8.23
C ILE A 264 13.35 1.82 -8.25
N GLN A 265 14.13 1.70 -7.18
CA GLN A 265 15.14 0.65 -7.06
C GLN A 265 14.48 -0.73 -7.00
N ALA A 266 13.40 -0.87 -6.24
CA ALA A 266 12.60 -2.10 -6.18
C ALA A 266 12.08 -2.53 -7.55
N LEU A 267 11.71 -1.59 -8.41
CA LEU A 267 11.25 -1.87 -9.77
C LEU A 267 12.39 -2.08 -10.78
N GLY A 268 13.65 -2.08 -10.33
CA GLY A 268 14.81 -2.45 -11.14
C GLY A 268 15.32 -1.36 -12.11
N ARG A 269 14.96 -0.09 -11.90
CA ARG A 269 15.42 1.03 -12.75
C ARG A 269 16.81 1.58 -12.40
N GLY A 270 17.48 1.02 -11.38
CA GLY A 270 18.78 1.49 -10.90
C GLY A 270 19.99 1.12 -11.76
N GLU A 271 19.85 0.20 -12.72
CA GLU A 271 20.96 -0.23 -13.58
C GLU A 271 20.63 -0.03 -15.07
N GLY A 272 21.06 1.10 -15.61
CA GLY A 272 21.42 1.24 -17.02
C GLY A 272 20.29 1.44 -18.04
N ARG A 273 20.02 2.71 -18.36
CA ARG A 273 19.93 3.17 -19.75
C ARG A 273 20.76 4.44 -19.90
#